data_AF-A0A0F4JZU4-F1
#
_entry.id   AF-A0A0F4JZU4-F1
#
_cell.length_a   1.000
_cell.length_b   1.000
_cell.length_c   1.000
_cell.angle_alpha   90.00
_cell.angle_beta   90.00
_cell.angle_gamma   90.00
#
_symmetry.space_group_name_H-M   'P 1'
#
loop_
_entity.id
_entity.type
_entity.pdbx_description
1 polymer ?
#
loop_
_entity_poly.entity_id
_entity_poly.type
_entity_poly.pdbx_seq_one_letter_code
_entity_poly.pdbx_strand_id
1 'polypeptide(L)'
;MARNTLLERVWAEHTIDGTGGELVYVDMHLLHELTSPQAFEGLREAGRKVRRPDLTVATADHDVPTRSRQVPLSDSIGRRQLGLQIRNSREFGVELHPMNSLGQGIVHVIGPQMGLTLPGMLIVCGDSHTATHGAFGAVAFGIGTSQVEHVLATQTLRIAKPKSMRVLVEGTPSAEATAKDIALAVIRAIGTDGGTGHLIEFQGDVIDRMSMEGRMTLCNMAIEAGARSGMIAPDETTFAYLEGRERAPRGEDWERAKEAWAAYRSAPDAEFDREVVVDVDGLRAMVTWGINPGQAVPVDGRVPDPETMADPVSREAGRRALDYMGLRAGQSLADIPIRTVFIGSCTNGRMDDLRAAAKVVEGHKVAAEVTALVVPGSERIKRQAEAEGLDRVFTEAGFEWRNPGCSMCIAVNGDRVPAGTHSASTSNRNFEGRQGPGARTHLVSPETAAATALLGRLAGSAEIS
;
A
#
# COMPACT_ATOMS: atom_id res chain seq x y z
N MET A 1 18.40 17.69 -23.43
CA MET A 1 19.38 17.35 -22.36
C MET A 1 18.80 16.19 -21.58
N ALA A 2 19.61 15.28 -21.03
CA ALA A 2 19.09 14.19 -20.21
C ALA A 2 18.55 14.78 -18.89
N ARG A 3 17.31 14.43 -18.52
CA ARG A 3 16.62 14.99 -17.35
C ARG A 3 17.21 14.59 -16.01
N ASN A 4 18.10 13.58 -15.99
CA ASN A 4 18.90 13.15 -14.83
C ASN A 4 18.11 12.88 -13.54
N THR A 5 16.82 12.53 -13.65
CA THR A 5 16.00 12.13 -12.50
C THR A 5 16.31 10.68 -12.10
N LEU A 6 15.86 10.27 -10.91
CA LEU A 6 15.93 8.88 -10.47
C LEU A 6 15.22 7.94 -11.46
N LEU A 7 14.03 8.33 -11.93
CA LEU A 7 13.29 7.58 -12.95
C LEU A 7 14.13 7.36 -14.21
N GLU A 8 14.76 8.41 -14.74
CA GLU A 8 15.57 8.30 -15.97
C GLU A 8 16.74 7.34 -15.80
N ARG A 9 17.41 7.38 -14.64
CA ARG A 9 18.55 6.50 -14.33
C ARG A 9 18.11 5.04 -14.30
N VAL A 10 17.12 4.73 -13.46
CA VAL A 10 16.63 3.35 -13.32
C VAL A 10 16.08 2.87 -14.66
N TRP A 11 15.25 3.66 -15.33
CA TRP A 11 14.65 3.22 -16.59
C TRP A 11 15.68 2.95 -17.70
N ALA A 12 16.72 3.78 -17.80
CA ALA A 12 17.79 3.60 -18.79
C ALA A 12 18.55 2.27 -18.59
N GLU A 13 18.81 1.88 -17.34
CA GLU A 13 19.48 0.62 -17.01
C GLU A 13 18.67 -0.63 -17.41
N HIS A 14 17.34 -0.50 -17.52
CA HIS A 14 16.44 -1.61 -17.83
C HIS A 14 16.03 -1.66 -19.30
N THR A 15 16.31 -0.61 -20.07
CA THR A 15 15.88 -0.52 -21.48
C THR A 15 16.76 -1.41 -22.36
N ILE A 16 16.15 -2.45 -22.92
CA ILE A 16 16.76 -3.38 -23.90
C ILE A 16 16.67 -2.79 -25.32
N ASP A 17 15.51 -2.22 -25.68
CA ASP A 17 15.23 -1.66 -27.01
C ASP A 17 14.23 -0.50 -26.92
N GLY A 18 14.67 0.69 -27.36
CA GLY A 18 13.89 1.93 -27.36
C GLY A 18 12.99 2.13 -28.59
N THR A 19 12.93 1.19 -29.55
CA THR A 19 12.13 1.34 -30.77
C THR A 19 10.70 0.79 -30.63
N GLY A 20 9.69 1.57 -31.05
CA GLY A 20 8.29 1.12 -31.11
C GLY A 20 7.59 0.94 -29.75
N GLY A 21 7.97 1.74 -28.75
CA GLY A 21 7.71 1.50 -27.33
C GLY A 21 8.97 0.93 -26.65
N GLU A 22 9.17 1.12 -25.35
CA GLU A 22 10.43 0.74 -24.69
C GLU A 22 10.36 -0.69 -24.14
N LEU A 23 11.39 -1.50 -24.40
CA LEU A 23 11.42 -2.93 -24.02
C LEU A 23 12.22 -2.95 -22.78
N VAL A 24 11.57 -3.17 -21.65
CA VAL A 24 12.28 -3.16 -20.38
C VAL A 24 12.49 -4.57 -19.88
N TYR A 25 13.63 -4.80 -19.25
CA TYR A 25 13.89 -5.99 -18.44
C TYR A 25 13.20 -5.84 -17.08
N VAL A 26 12.70 -6.95 -16.54
CA VAL A 26 12.05 -6.99 -15.21
C VAL A 26 12.95 -7.77 -14.25
N ASP A 27 13.38 -7.18 -13.13
CA ASP A 27 14.25 -7.87 -12.16
C ASP A 27 13.49 -8.74 -11.18
N MET A 28 12.24 -8.38 -10.89
CA MET A 28 11.40 -9.14 -9.98
C MET A 28 9.94 -9.12 -10.41
N HIS A 29 9.38 -10.32 -10.56
CA HIS A 29 7.97 -10.52 -10.83
C HIS A 29 7.29 -11.16 -9.62
N LEU A 30 6.46 -10.39 -8.94
CA LEU A 30 5.70 -10.88 -7.79
C LEU A 30 4.32 -11.36 -8.24
N LEU A 31 3.81 -12.42 -7.62
CA LEU A 31 2.55 -13.06 -7.98
C LEU A 31 1.66 -13.31 -6.76
N HIS A 32 0.35 -13.24 -7.00
CA HIS A 32 -0.70 -13.62 -6.06
C HIS A 32 -1.81 -14.42 -6.79
N GLU A 33 -2.72 -15.01 -6.04
CA GLU A 33 -3.69 -16.01 -6.50
C GLU A 33 -4.85 -15.45 -7.33
N LEU A 34 -5.08 -14.14 -7.35
CA LEU A 34 -6.20 -13.56 -8.10
C LEU A 34 -5.91 -13.43 -9.59
N THR A 35 -4.73 -12.93 -9.96
CA THR A 35 -4.41 -12.55 -11.35
C THR A 35 -3.51 -13.55 -12.06
N SER A 36 -2.67 -14.28 -11.32
CA SER A 36 -1.71 -15.24 -11.90
C SER A 36 -2.32 -16.51 -12.52
N PRO A 37 -3.46 -17.08 -12.07
CA PRO A 37 -3.92 -18.37 -12.60
C PRO A 37 -4.16 -18.37 -14.11
N GLN A 38 -4.75 -17.31 -14.66
CA GLN A 38 -5.01 -17.20 -16.10
C GLN A 38 -3.72 -17.06 -16.91
N ALA A 39 -2.72 -16.34 -16.40
CA ALA A 39 -1.44 -16.20 -17.07
C ALA A 39 -0.71 -17.55 -17.22
N PHE A 40 -0.74 -18.39 -16.19
CA PHE A 40 -0.19 -19.74 -16.27
C PHE A 40 -0.94 -20.64 -17.26
N GLU A 41 -2.26 -20.49 -17.38
CA GLU A 41 -3.03 -21.22 -18.40
C GLU A 41 -2.59 -20.85 -19.82
N GLY A 42 -2.43 -19.55 -20.10
CA GLY A 42 -1.94 -19.08 -21.41
C GLY A 42 -0.56 -19.64 -21.77
N LEU A 43 0.36 -19.73 -20.79
CA LEU A 43 1.64 -20.42 -21.01
C LEU A 43 1.45 -21.89 -21.38
N ARG A 44 0.57 -22.60 -20.68
CA ARG A 44 0.32 -24.02 -20.91
C ARG A 44 -0.27 -24.27 -22.29
N GLU A 45 -1.30 -23.50 -22.67
CA GLU A 45 -1.92 -23.57 -24.00
C GLU A 45 -0.92 -23.26 -25.12
N ALA A 46 0.01 -22.33 -24.88
CA ALA A 46 1.06 -21.98 -25.84
C ALA A 46 2.30 -22.90 -25.79
N GLY A 47 2.33 -23.91 -24.92
CA GLY A 47 3.49 -24.80 -24.73
C GLY A 47 4.75 -24.09 -24.22
N ARG A 48 4.60 -22.99 -23.49
CA ARG A 48 5.69 -22.15 -22.95
C ARG A 48 6.02 -22.52 -21.51
N LYS A 49 7.24 -22.17 -21.09
CA LYS A 49 7.70 -22.26 -19.70
C LYS A 49 7.88 -20.85 -19.12
N VAL A 50 7.96 -20.75 -17.80
CA VAL A 50 8.43 -19.52 -17.14
C VAL A 50 9.91 -19.32 -17.45
N ARG A 51 10.28 -18.10 -17.89
CA ARG A 51 11.62 -17.76 -18.37
C ARG A 51 12.65 -17.63 -17.24
N ARG A 52 12.29 -16.97 -16.14
CA ARG A 52 13.13 -16.76 -14.96
C ARG A 52 12.37 -17.11 -13.68
N PRO A 53 12.20 -18.41 -13.37
CA PRO A 53 11.57 -18.82 -12.12
C PRO A 53 12.33 -18.32 -10.88
N ASP A 54 13.63 -18.06 -11.00
CA ASP A 54 14.49 -17.49 -9.96
C ASP A 54 14.22 -16.00 -9.67
N LEU A 55 13.56 -15.30 -10.59
CA LEU A 55 13.13 -13.90 -10.46
C LEU A 55 11.60 -13.76 -10.37
N THR A 56 10.91 -14.85 -10.02
CA THR A 56 9.46 -14.90 -9.89
C THR A 56 9.08 -15.50 -8.55
N VAL A 57 8.33 -14.77 -7.72
CA VAL A 57 7.93 -15.22 -6.38
C VAL A 57 6.42 -15.06 -6.19
N ALA A 58 5.75 -16.12 -5.73
CA ALA A 58 4.33 -16.14 -5.46
C ALA A 58 4.03 -16.21 -3.95
N THR A 59 2.90 -15.64 -3.54
CA THR A 59 2.37 -15.77 -2.17
C THR A 59 0.85 -15.93 -2.17
N ALA A 60 0.33 -16.57 -1.12
CA ALA A 60 -1.09 -16.55 -0.79
C ALA A 60 -1.42 -15.27 -0.01
N ASP A 61 -2.37 -14.46 -0.50
CA ASP A 61 -2.56 -13.08 -0.05
C ASP A 61 -4.04 -12.66 0.11
N HIS A 62 -4.79 -12.72 -0.98
CA HIS A 62 -6.09 -12.08 -1.14
C HIS A 62 -7.26 -12.93 -0.65
N ASP A 63 -7.28 -14.22 -0.99
CA ASP A 63 -8.35 -15.16 -0.65
C ASP A 63 -8.16 -15.78 0.74
N VAL A 64 -7.11 -15.36 1.45
CA VAL A 64 -6.74 -15.89 2.76
C VAL A 64 -7.72 -15.40 3.83
N PRO A 65 -8.48 -16.28 4.50
CA PRO A 65 -9.33 -15.90 5.61
C PRO A 65 -8.47 -15.49 6.81
N THR A 66 -8.81 -14.35 7.42
CA THR A 66 -8.04 -13.86 8.57
C THR A 66 -8.48 -14.50 9.90
N ARG A 67 -9.69 -15.08 9.96
CA ARG A 67 -10.22 -15.74 11.17
C ARG A 67 -9.80 -17.21 11.33
N SER A 68 -9.33 -17.87 10.28
CA SER A 68 -9.03 -19.30 10.29
C SER A 68 -7.74 -19.60 9.54
N ARG A 69 -6.97 -20.57 10.03
CA ARG A 69 -5.79 -21.13 9.35
C ARG A 69 -6.11 -22.43 8.59
N GLN A 70 -7.38 -22.81 8.49
CA GLN A 70 -7.79 -24.11 7.94
C GLN A 70 -7.52 -24.22 6.43
N VAL A 71 -6.91 -25.34 6.02
CA VAL A 71 -6.74 -25.75 4.61
C VAL A 71 -7.36 -27.15 4.44
N PRO A 72 -8.17 -27.39 3.39
CA PRO A 72 -8.62 -26.45 2.36
C PRO A 72 -9.60 -25.40 2.91
N LEU A 73 -9.66 -24.22 2.27
CA LEU A 73 -10.60 -23.15 2.64
C LEU A 73 -12.04 -23.62 2.56
N SER A 74 -12.96 -23.09 3.37
CA SER A 74 -14.41 -23.38 3.25
C SER A 74 -15.02 -22.76 2.00
N ASP A 75 -14.62 -21.52 1.67
CA ASP A 75 -15.00 -20.82 0.45
C ASP A 75 -14.48 -21.54 -0.81
N SER A 76 -15.38 -21.81 -1.76
CA SER A 76 -15.07 -22.62 -2.94
C SER A 76 -14.23 -21.86 -3.97
N ILE A 77 -14.40 -20.55 -4.07
CA ILE A 77 -13.68 -19.69 -5.02
C ILE A 77 -12.23 -19.55 -4.58
N GLY A 78 -11.99 -19.11 -3.35
CA GLY A 78 -10.66 -18.99 -2.77
C GLY A 78 -9.93 -20.33 -2.70
N ARG A 79 -10.63 -21.43 -2.36
CA ARG A 79 -10.05 -22.79 -2.43
C ARG A 79 -9.55 -23.12 -3.84
N ARG A 80 -10.32 -22.76 -4.88
CA ARG A 80 -9.95 -23.00 -6.27
C ARG A 80 -8.75 -22.15 -6.68
N GLN A 81 -8.73 -20.85 -6.35
CA GLN A 81 -7.66 -19.91 -6.71
C GLN A 81 -6.34 -20.27 -6.03
N LEU A 82 -6.34 -20.46 -4.71
CA LEU A 82 -5.14 -20.92 -3.98
C LEU A 82 -4.67 -22.29 -4.48
N GLY A 83 -5.60 -23.21 -4.75
CA GLY A 83 -5.28 -24.52 -5.33
C GLY A 83 -4.64 -24.43 -6.72
N LEU A 84 -5.10 -23.49 -7.57
CA LEU A 84 -4.49 -23.21 -8.87
C LEU A 84 -3.09 -22.64 -8.70
N GLN A 85 -2.89 -21.68 -7.80
CA GLN A 85 -1.57 -21.11 -7.54
C GLN A 85 -0.56 -22.17 -7.08
N ILE A 86 -0.94 -23.04 -6.14
CA ILE A 86 -0.08 -24.16 -5.69
C ILE A 86 0.30 -25.07 -6.85
N ARG A 87 -0.67 -25.48 -7.69
CA ARG A 87 -0.41 -26.36 -8.83
C ARG A 87 0.50 -25.68 -9.86
N ASN A 88 0.19 -24.44 -10.23
CA ASN A 88 0.93 -23.67 -11.22
C ASN A 88 2.37 -23.41 -10.76
N SER A 89 2.56 -22.97 -9.51
CA SER A 89 3.89 -22.75 -8.96
C SER A 89 4.74 -24.02 -9.00
N ARG A 90 4.16 -25.18 -8.65
CA ARG A 90 4.85 -26.46 -8.74
C ARG A 90 5.17 -26.87 -10.18
N GLU A 91 4.22 -26.73 -11.10
CA GLU A 91 4.37 -27.11 -12.51
C GLU A 91 5.45 -26.29 -13.22
N PHE A 92 5.47 -24.99 -12.96
CA PHE A 92 6.36 -24.04 -13.64
C PHE A 92 7.65 -23.73 -12.85
N GLY A 93 7.83 -24.34 -11.68
CA GLY A 93 9.03 -24.18 -10.84
C GLY A 93 9.16 -22.81 -10.17
N VAL A 94 8.05 -22.13 -9.91
CA VAL A 94 8.01 -20.81 -9.26
C VAL A 94 7.98 -20.99 -7.74
N GLU A 95 8.79 -20.21 -7.02
CA GLU A 95 8.77 -20.16 -5.55
C GLU A 95 7.38 -19.71 -5.06
N LEU A 96 6.81 -20.44 -4.10
CA LEU A 96 5.53 -20.11 -3.49
C LEU A 96 5.65 -20.08 -1.97
N HIS A 97 5.14 -19.00 -1.38
CA HIS A 97 4.83 -18.92 0.04
C HIS A 97 3.34 -19.22 0.27
N PRO A 98 2.98 -20.50 0.54
CA PRO A 98 1.59 -20.88 0.70
C PRO A 98 1.04 -20.40 2.05
N MET A 99 -0.27 -20.49 2.20
CA MET A 99 -0.95 -20.24 3.47
C MET A 99 -0.33 -21.11 4.59
N ASN A 100 -0.19 -20.52 5.78
CA ASN A 100 0.45 -21.10 6.96
C ASN A 100 1.97 -21.29 6.88
N SER A 101 2.64 -20.80 5.83
CA SER A 101 4.11 -20.75 5.79
C SER A 101 4.65 -19.47 6.44
N LEU A 102 5.90 -19.50 6.90
CA LEU A 102 6.54 -18.31 7.47
C LEU A 102 6.70 -17.18 6.44
N GLY A 103 6.84 -17.50 5.16
CA GLY A 103 6.93 -16.50 4.08
C GLY A 103 5.58 -15.93 3.64
N GLN A 104 4.46 -16.42 4.19
CA GLN A 104 3.13 -15.98 3.80
C GLN A 104 2.87 -14.53 4.24
N GLY A 105 2.26 -13.76 3.35
CA GLY A 105 1.72 -12.44 3.65
C GLY A 105 1.29 -11.69 2.40
N ILE A 106 0.88 -10.45 2.61
CA ILE A 106 0.51 -9.53 1.54
C ILE A 106 1.73 -9.29 0.65
N VAL A 107 1.57 -9.40 -0.68
CA VAL A 107 2.69 -9.46 -1.62
C VAL A 107 3.65 -8.27 -1.50
N HIS A 108 3.11 -7.07 -1.30
CA HIS A 108 3.89 -5.83 -1.12
C HIS A 108 4.49 -5.65 0.29
N VAL A 109 4.12 -6.51 1.23
CA VAL A 109 4.71 -6.56 2.57
C VAL A 109 5.84 -7.58 2.62
N ILE A 110 5.63 -8.78 2.05
CA ILE A 110 6.67 -9.82 2.09
C ILE A 110 7.86 -9.50 1.20
N GLY A 111 7.66 -8.79 0.08
CA GLY A 111 8.72 -8.43 -0.86
C GLY A 111 9.88 -7.69 -0.16
N PRO A 112 9.62 -6.52 0.45
CA PRO A 112 10.63 -5.81 1.22
C PRO A 112 11.17 -6.60 2.41
N GLN A 113 10.30 -7.31 3.15
CA GLN A 113 10.71 -8.07 4.34
C GLN A 113 11.70 -9.20 4.08
N MET A 114 11.64 -9.77 2.88
CA MET A 114 12.53 -10.83 2.45
C MET A 114 13.77 -10.29 1.73
N GLY A 115 13.81 -9.00 1.38
CA GLY A 115 14.86 -8.42 0.55
C GLY A 115 14.68 -8.70 -0.95
N LEU A 116 13.46 -8.99 -1.40
CA LEU A 116 13.11 -9.11 -2.83
C LEU A 116 12.96 -7.75 -3.52
N THR A 117 12.94 -6.68 -2.73
CA THR A 117 12.85 -5.30 -3.18
C THR A 117 14.15 -4.60 -2.85
N LEU A 118 14.96 -4.34 -3.87
CA LEU A 118 16.24 -3.66 -3.75
C LEU A 118 16.23 -2.37 -4.57
N PRO A 119 17.04 -1.37 -4.20
CA PRO A 119 17.15 -0.14 -4.96
C PRO A 119 17.58 -0.35 -6.40
N GLY A 120 17.01 0.47 -7.29
CA GLY A 120 17.30 0.42 -8.72
C GLY A 120 16.56 -0.66 -9.51
N MET A 121 15.77 -1.54 -8.89
CA MET A 121 15.06 -2.59 -9.61
C MET A 121 13.85 -2.07 -10.42
N LEU A 122 13.51 -2.79 -11.48
CA LEU A 122 12.18 -2.77 -12.10
C LEU A 122 11.34 -3.95 -11.61
N ILE A 123 10.25 -3.65 -10.88
CA ILE A 123 9.42 -4.64 -10.19
C ILE A 123 7.98 -4.58 -10.70
N VAL A 124 7.38 -5.73 -11.02
CA VAL A 124 6.00 -5.82 -11.49
C VAL A 124 5.21 -6.88 -10.73
N CYS A 125 3.90 -6.66 -10.62
CA CYS A 125 2.94 -7.62 -10.10
C CYS A 125 1.58 -7.40 -10.77
N GLY A 126 0.71 -8.41 -10.74
CA GLY A 126 -0.70 -8.27 -11.12
C GLY A 126 -1.54 -7.40 -10.17
N ASP A 127 -0.91 -6.62 -9.29
CA ASP A 127 -1.56 -5.77 -8.29
C ASP A 127 -1.18 -4.29 -8.47
N SER A 128 -2.14 -3.39 -8.31
CA SER A 128 -1.93 -1.95 -8.52
C SER A 128 -0.98 -1.31 -7.50
N HIS A 129 -0.93 -1.84 -6.28
CA HIS A 129 -0.17 -1.28 -5.16
C HIS A 129 1.29 -1.77 -5.13
N THR A 130 1.75 -2.38 -6.23
CA THR A 130 3.19 -2.58 -6.53
C THR A 130 4.00 -1.30 -6.40
N ALA A 131 3.34 -0.15 -6.54
CA ALA A 131 3.91 1.17 -6.24
C ALA A 131 4.61 1.26 -4.87
N THR A 132 4.21 0.44 -3.88
CA THR A 132 4.85 0.34 -2.56
C THR A 132 6.37 0.17 -2.65
N HIS A 133 6.84 -0.64 -3.60
CA HIS A 133 8.26 -0.96 -3.75
C HIS A 133 9.10 0.24 -4.23
N GLY A 134 8.46 1.27 -4.79
CA GLY A 134 9.16 2.50 -5.17
C GLY A 134 9.73 3.27 -3.97
N ALA A 135 9.30 2.98 -2.75
CA ALA A 135 9.93 3.49 -1.53
C ALA A 135 11.43 3.18 -1.43
N PHE A 136 11.91 2.16 -2.15
CA PHE A 136 13.31 1.75 -2.21
C PHE A 136 14.09 2.36 -3.39
N GLY A 137 13.48 3.28 -4.15
CA GLY A 137 14.03 3.82 -5.40
C GLY A 137 13.91 2.86 -6.58
N ALA A 138 13.01 1.88 -6.49
CA ALA A 138 12.67 1.00 -7.59
C ALA A 138 11.61 1.64 -8.52
N VAL A 139 11.62 1.27 -9.80
CA VAL A 139 10.49 1.52 -10.70
C VAL A 139 9.53 0.34 -10.57
N ALA A 140 8.42 0.54 -9.86
CA ALA A 140 7.56 -0.57 -9.48
C ALA A 140 6.08 -0.30 -9.76
N PHE A 141 5.43 -1.13 -10.59
CA PHE A 141 4.04 -0.85 -10.97
C PHE A 141 3.22 -2.10 -11.28
N GLY A 142 1.90 -1.96 -11.12
CA GLY A 142 0.94 -3.00 -11.45
C GLY A 142 0.82 -3.24 -12.97
N ILE A 143 0.62 -4.49 -13.35
CA ILE A 143 0.44 -4.93 -14.73
C ILE A 143 -0.82 -5.78 -14.89
N GLY A 144 -1.41 -5.81 -16.09
CA GLY A 144 -2.59 -6.63 -16.38
C GLY A 144 -2.23 -8.11 -16.56
N THR A 145 -3.22 -9.00 -16.49
CA THR A 145 -3.01 -10.46 -16.62
C THR A 145 -2.27 -10.89 -17.89
N SER A 146 -2.54 -10.26 -19.04
CA SER A 146 -1.81 -10.53 -20.29
C SER A 146 -0.34 -10.12 -20.22
N GLN A 147 -0.04 -9.04 -19.49
CA GLN A 147 1.33 -8.62 -19.22
C GLN A 147 2.02 -9.54 -18.20
N VAL A 148 1.28 -10.07 -17.21
CA VAL A 148 1.80 -11.10 -16.29
C VAL A 148 2.25 -12.32 -17.09
N GLU A 149 1.41 -12.82 -18.01
CA GLU A 149 1.81 -13.92 -18.91
C GLU A 149 3.04 -13.57 -19.73
N HIS A 150 3.08 -12.36 -20.30
CA HIS A 150 4.21 -11.91 -21.11
C HIS A 150 5.52 -11.91 -20.31
N VAL A 151 5.53 -11.31 -19.10
CA VAL A 151 6.71 -11.30 -18.23
C VAL A 151 7.11 -12.71 -17.83
N LEU A 152 6.14 -13.60 -17.51
CA LEU A 152 6.46 -15.00 -17.25
C LEU A 152 7.14 -15.67 -18.46
N ALA A 153 6.69 -15.38 -19.68
CA ALA A 153 7.23 -15.97 -20.90
C ALA A 153 8.60 -15.39 -21.33
N THR A 154 8.88 -14.12 -21.05
CA THR A 154 10.02 -13.39 -21.64
C THR A 154 10.97 -12.73 -20.65
N GLN A 155 10.53 -12.48 -19.41
CA GLN A 155 11.15 -11.58 -18.43
C GLN A 155 11.30 -10.13 -18.91
N THR A 156 10.48 -9.71 -19.86
CA THR A 156 10.52 -8.35 -20.43
C THR A 156 9.12 -7.76 -20.54
N LEU A 157 9.02 -6.46 -20.80
CA LEU A 157 7.74 -5.80 -21.00
C LEU A 157 7.77 -4.68 -22.06
N ARG A 158 6.86 -4.82 -23.03
CA ARG A 158 6.12 -3.76 -23.77
C ARG A 158 5.53 -2.65 -22.93
N ILE A 159 6.25 -1.55 -22.67
CA ILE A 159 5.62 -0.40 -22.00
C ILE A 159 6.22 0.96 -22.41
N ALA A 160 5.39 2.00 -22.41
CA ALA A 160 5.86 3.38 -22.55
C ALA A 160 6.40 3.88 -21.20
N LYS A 161 7.56 4.54 -21.22
CA LYS A 161 8.10 5.19 -20.02
C LYS A 161 7.12 6.25 -19.49
N PRO A 162 6.75 6.24 -18.20
CA PRO A 162 5.95 7.30 -17.62
C PRO A 162 6.75 8.61 -17.56
N LYS A 163 6.04 9.75 -17.51
CA LYS A 163 6.66 11.06 -17.29
C LYS A 163 7.14 11.21 -15.85
N SER A 164 8.12 12.06 -15.59
CA SER A 164 8.61 12.31 -14.24
C SER A 164 7.81 13.42 -13.56
N MET A 165 7.30 13.18 -12.35
CA MET A 165 6.65 14.20 -11.53
C MET A 165 7.37 14.33 -10.19
N ARG A 166 7.77 15.53 -9.80
CA ARG A 166 8.27 15.79 -8.44
C ARG A 166 7.14 16.27 -7.55
N VAL A 167 7.00 15.65 -6.38
CA VAL A 167 6.21 16.19 -5.26
C VAL A 167 7.17 16.52 -4.14
N LEU A 168 7.41 17.83 -3.95
CA LEU A 168 8.23 18.35 -2.87
C LEU A 168 7.34 18.57 -1.63
N VAL A 169 7.57 17.83 -0.57
CA VAL A 169 6.80 17.90 0.68
C VAL A 169 7.59 18.75 1.69
N GLU A 170 7.10 19.95 1.97
CA GLU A 170 7.77 20.95 2.82
C GLU A 170 6.97 21.26 4.08
N GLY A 171 7.65 21.75 5.12
CA GLY A 171 7.04 22.14 6.40
C GLY A 171 7.25 21.11 7.52
N THR A 172 6.68 21.40 8.70
CA THR A 172 6.76 20.53 9.87
C THR A 172 5.36 20.05 10.26
N PRO A 173 5.01 18.78 9.98
CA PRO A 173 3.72 18.24 10.40
C PRO A 173 3.61 18.19 11.93
N SER A 174 2.39 18.15 12.46
CA SER A 174 2.16 17.96 13.89
C SER A 174 2.68 16.59 14.35
N ALA A 175 2.91 16.45 15.66
CA ALA A 175 3.36 15.18 16.23
C ALA A 175 2.36 14.02 16.06
N GLU A 176 1.10 14.31 15.73
CA GLU A 176 0.06 13.31 15.47
C GLU A 176 0.00 12.86 14.01
N ALA A 177 0.58 13.65 13.09
CA ALA A 177 0.52 13.35 11.67
C ALA A 177 1.58 12.31 11.29
N THR A 178 1.13 11.33 10.53
CA THR A 178 1.89 10.17 10.08
C THR A 178 2.14 10.21 8.58
N ALA A 179 2.88 9.25 8.05
CA ALA A 179 3.03 9.08 6.61
C ALA A 179 1.68 8.88 5.87
N LYS A 180 0.68 8.30 6.55
CA LYS A 180 -0.68 8.14 6.00
C LYS A 180 -1.35 9.50 5.80
N ASP A 181 -1.19 10.40 6.76
CA ASP A 181 -1.79 11.73 6.71
C ASP A 181 -1.12 12.59 5.66
N ILE A 182 0.20 12.48 5.51
CA ILE A 182 0.97 13.12 4.45
C ILE A 182 0.54 12.59 3.07
N ALA A 183 0.34 11.28 2.92
CA ALA A 183 -0.18 10.72 1.67
C ALA A 183 -1.57 11.26 1.31
N LEU A 184 -2.48 11.33 2.28
CA LEU A 184 -3.81 11.94 2.09
C LEU A 184 -3.72 13.43 1.75
N ALA A 185 -2.82 14.18 2.40
CA ALA A 185 -2.58 15.60 2.10
C ALA A 185 -2.07 15.80 0.67
N VAL A 186 -1.13 14.97 0.21
CA VAL A 186 -0.65 14.98 -1.18
C VAL A 186 -1.79 14.70 -2.15
N ILE A 187 -2.56 13.62 -1.95
CA ILE A 187 -3.68 13.27 -2.87
C ILE A 187 -4.74 14.36 -2.87
N ARG A 188 -5.04 14.96 -1.72
CA ARG A 188 -5.94 16.11 -1.62
C ARG A 188 -5.43 17.32 -2.40
N ALA A 189 -4.11 17.57 -2.38
CA ALA A 189 -3.51 18.72 -3.06
C ALA A 189 -3.47 18.55 -4.59
N ILE A 190 -3.18 17.35 -5.09
CA ILE A 190 -3.02 17.12 -6.53
C ILE A 190 -4.25 16.49 -7.21
N GLY A 191 -5.20 16.00 -6.43
CA GLY A 191 -6.38 15.27 -6.91
C GLY A 191 -6.11 13.79 -7.17
N THR A 192 -7.18 13.02 -7.36
CA THR A 192 -7.11 11.57 -7.63
C THR A 192 -6.60 11.23 -9.04
N ASP A 193 -6.46 12.22 -9.91
CA ASP A 193 -5.92 12.13 -11.27
C ASP A 193 -4.65 12.97 -11.46
N GLY A 194 -4.16 13.64 -10.42
CA GLY A 194 -3.01 14.55 -10.47
C GLY A 194 -1.70 13.92 -10.95
N GLY A 195 -1.50 12.63 -10.69
CA GLY A 195 -0.34 11.86 -11.13
C GLY A 195 -0.52 11.15 -12.46
N THR A 196 -1.67 11.26 -13.14
CA THR A 196 -1.98 10.48 -14.35
C THR A 196 -0.88 10.58 -15.40
N GLY A 197 -0.37 9.41 -15.85
CA GLY A 197 0.70 9.32 -16.84
C GLY A 197 2.11 9.59 -16.30
N HIS A 198 2.26 9.83 -15.00
CA HIS A 198 3.53 10.12 -14.35
C HIS A 198 3.92 9.03 -13.35
N LEU A 199 5.20 8.96 -13.05
CA LEU A 199 5.73 8.34 -11.84
C LEU A 199 6.19 9.49 -10.91
N ILE A 200 5.69 9.48 -9.68
CA ILE A 200 5.94 10.55 -8.71
C ILE A 200 7.22 10.25 -7.94
N GLU A 201 8.20 11.15 -7.98
CA GLU A 201 9.31 11.19 -7.05
C GLU A 201 8.97 12.10 -5.87
N PHE A 202 8.89 11.51 -4.68
CA PHE A 202 8.67 12.26 -3.44
C PHE A 202 10.00 12.76 -2.88
N GLN A 203 10.10 14.05 -2.63
CA GLN A 203 11.29 14.71 -2.10
C GLN A 203 10.92 15.64 -0.94
N GLY A 204 11.93 16.04 -0.17
CA GLY A 204 11.83 17.04 0.88
C GLY A 204 12.17 16.48 2.26
N ASP A 205 12.54 17.38 3.16
CA ASP A 205 12.98 17.09 4.52
C ASP A 205 12.04 16.16 5.30
N VAL A 206 10.72 16.26 5.05
CA VAL A 206 9.72 15.39 5.68
C VAL A 206 9.91 13.93 5.24
N ILE A 207 10.19 13.70 3.95
CA ILE A 207 10.41 12.39 3.36
C ILE A 207 11.72 11.78 3.87
N ASP A 208 12.79 12.59 3.95
CA ASP A 208 14.09 12.16 4.43
C ASP A 208 14.01 11.64 5.88
N ARG A 209 13.18 12.27 6.72
CA ARG A 209 12.95 11.87 8.12
C ARG A 209 11.97 10.70 8.31
N MET A 210 11.26 10.25 7.27
CA MET A 210 10.31 9.14 7.39
C MET A 210 11.02 7.80 7.64
N SER A 211 10.42 6.95 8.47
CA SER A 211 10.80 5.54 8.53
C SER A 211 10.56 4.84 7.19
N MET A 212 11.25 3.72 6.98
CA MET A 212 11.09 2.96 5.74
C MET A 212 9.66 2.47 5.53
N GLU A 213 8.95 2.12 6.61
CA GLU A 213 7.54 1.71 6.57
C GLU A 213 6.60 2.89 6.29
N GLY A 214 6.95 4.11 6.72
CA GLY A 214 6.27 5.34 6.32
C GLY A 214 6.44 5.66 4.84
N ARG A 215 7.66 5.52 4.30
CA ARG A 215 7.95 5.69 2.87
C ARG A 215 7.17 4.68 2.01
N MET A 216 7.07 3.43 2.48
CA MET A 216 6.21 2.42 1.86
C MET A 216 4.73 2.83 1.85
N THR A 217 4.20 3.39 2.94
CA THR A 217 2.83 3.94 2.99
C THR A 217 2.62 5.02 1.93
N LEU A 218 3.54 5.98 1.82
CA LEU A 218 3.44 7.07 0.87
C LEU A 218 3.46 6.58 -0.58
N CYS A 219 4.44 5.73 -0.94
CA CYS A 219 4.53 5.17 -2.28
C CYS A 219 3.36 4.22 -2.62
N ASN A 220 2.85 3.46 -1.64
CA ASN A 220 1.65 2.63 -1.80
C ASN A 220 0.47 3.48 -2.28
N MET A 221 0.27 4.66 -1.68
CA MET A 221 -0.87 5.53 -1.97
C MET A 221 -0.71 6.42 -3.20
N ALA A 222 0.46 6.45 -3.85
CA ALA A 222 0.67 7.24 -5.07
C ALA A 222 -0.31 6.88 -6.20
N ILE A 223 -0.70 5.61 -6.30
CA ILE A 223 -1.70 5.15 -7.28
C ILE A 223 -3.08 5.78 -7.07
N GLU A 224 -3.40 6.21 -5.84
CA GLU A 224 -4.67 6.86 -5.52
C GLU A 224 -4.70 8.34 -5.90
N ALA A 225 -3.54 8.90 -6.27
CA ALA A 225 -3.43 10.16 -7.02
C ALA A 225 -3.41 9.93 -8.55
N GLY A 226 -3.66 8.71 -9.02
CA GLY A 226 -3.65 8.36 -10.45
C GLY A 226 -2.25 8.15 -11.04
N ALA A 227 -1.20 8.22 -10.21
CA ALA A 227 0.17 7.97 -10.66
C ALA A 227 0.40 6.52 -11.08
N ARG A 228 1.33 6.29 -12.00
CA ARG A 228 1.77 4.92 -12.35
C ARG A 228 2.44 4.24 -11.16
N SER A 229 3.19 5.00 -10.37
CA SER A 229 3.83 4.62 -9.11
C SER A 229 4.33 5.88 -8.38
N GLY A 230 4.75 5.71 -7.13
CA GLY A 230 5.65 6.62 -6.43
C GLY A 230 7.09 6.08 -6.41
N MET A 231 8.07 6.93 -6.13
CA MET A 231 9.44 6.55 -5.79
C MET A 231 10.09 7.52 -4.81
N ILE A 232 11.02 7.02 -4.00
CA ILE A 232 11.86 7.78 -3.07
C ILE A 232 13.30 7.31 -3.27
N ALA A 233 14.26 8.23 -3.33
CA ALA A 233 15.67 7.87 -3.47
C ALA A 233 16.15 7.07 -2.24
N PRO A 234 16.87 5.94 -2.43
CA PRO A 234 17.49 5.21 -1.34
C PRO A 234 18.53 6.05 -0.60
N ASP A 235 18.61 5.81 0.71
CA ASP A 235 19.53 6.45 1.64
C ASP A 235 19.86 5.49 2.80
N GLU A 236 20.51 6.01 3.86
CA GLU A 236 20.85 5.22 5.04
C GLU A 236 19.64 4.56 5.72
N THR A 237 18.45 5.19 5.73
CA THR A 237 17.22 4.55 6.24
C THR A 237 16.86 3.32 5.41
N THR A 238 17.06 3.40 4.10
CA THR A 238 16.83 2.29 3.17
C THR A 238 17.84 1.17 3.39
N PHE A 239 19.12 1.51 3.55
CA PHE A 239 20.19 0.53 3.77
C PHE A 239 20.02 -0.17 5.12
N ALA A 240 19.73 0.56 6.18
CA ALA A 240 19.47 0.00 7.51
C ALA A 240 18.28 -0.97 7.50
N TYR A 241 17.23 -0.69 6.71
CA TYR A 241 16.09 -1.61 6.58
C TYR A 241 16.46 -2.92 5.87
N LEU A 242 17.32 -2.84 4.86
CA LEU A 242 17.72 -3.98 4.01
C LEU A 242 18.84 -4.83 4.61
N GLU A 243 19.61 -4.29 5.55
CA GLU A 243 20.73 -5.00 6.15
C GLU A 243 20.26 -6.30 6.84
N GLY A 244 20.95 -7.40 6.54
CA GLY A 244 20.65 -8.71 7.12
C GLY A 244 19.37 -9.39 6.61
N ARG A 245 18.64 -8.79 5.66
CA ARG A 245 17.49 -9.45 5.02
C ARG A 245 17.92 -10.71 4.27
N GLU A 246 17.02 -11.67 4.19
CA GLU A 246 17.30 -13.02 3.69
C GLU A 246 17.88 -13.01 2.27
N ARG A 247 17.32 -12.18 1.39
CA ARG A 247 17.67 -12.05 -0.03
C ARG A 247 18.46 -10.78 -0.35
N ALA A 248 18.83 -10.00 0.67
CA ALA A 248 19.75 -8.88 0.46
C ALA A 248 21.20 -9.37 0.30
N PRO A 249 22.05 -8.62 -0.43
CA PRO A 249 23.49 -8.89 -0.50
C PRO A 249 24.15 -8.96 0.88
N ARG A 250 25.28 -9.67 1.00
CA ARG A 250 26.00 -9.84 2.27
C ARG A 250 27.51 -9.70 2.07
N GLY A 251 28.23 -9.36 3.14
CA GLY A 251 29.69 -9.25 3.11
C GLY A 251 30.15 -8.20 2.10
N GLU A 252 31.13 -8.54 1.26
CA GLU A 252 31.65 -7.60 0.24
C GLU A 252 30.60 -7.19 -0.79
N ASP A 253 29.62 -8.06 -1.10
CA ASP A 253 28.55 -7.73 -2.03
C ASP A 253 27.59 -6.68 -1.44
N TRP A 254 27.45 -6.64 -0.12
CA TRP A 254 26.67 -5.62 0.59
C TRP A 254 27.31 -4.24 0.47
N GLU A 255 28.62 -4.14 0.70
CA GLU A 255 29.34 -2.86 0.58
C GLU A 255 29.28 -2.33 -0.87
N ARG A 256 29.48 -3.19 -1.87
CA ARG A 256 29.35 -2.80 -3.28
C ARG A 256 27.92 -2.39 -3.64
N ALA A 257 26.93 -3.10 -3.11
CA ALA A 257 25.53 -2.76 -3.34
C ALA A 257 25.18 -1.40 -2.71
N LYS A 258 25.60 -1.14 -1.47
CA LYS A 258 25.40 0.16 -0.81
C LYS A 258 26.02 1.31 -1.59
N GLU A 259 27.26 1.15 -2.06
CA GLU A 259 27.94 2.15 -2.89
C GLU A 259 27.17 2.43 -4.18
N ALA A 260 26.72 1.38 -4.89
CA ALA A 260 25.91 1.52 -6.09
C ALA A 260 24.55 2.17 -5.79
N TRP A 261 23.89 1.77 -4.71
CA TRP A 261 22.57 2.29 -4.34
C TRP A 261 22.61 3.77 -3.98
N ALA A 262 23.70 4.27 -3.39
CA ALA A 262 23.87 5.69 -3.10
C ALA A 262 23.87 6.57 -4.36
N ALA A 263 24.11 5.99 -5.55
CA ALA A 263 24.04 6.70 -6.83
C ALA A 263 22.62 6.83 -7.39
N TYR A 264 21.63 6.07 -6.86
CA TYR A 264 20.23 6.15 -7.28
C TYR A 264 19.56 7.38 -6.66
N ARG A 265 19.82 8.55 -7.23
CA ARG A 265 19.16 9.79 -6.87
C ARG A 265 19.07 10.73 -8.07
N SER A 266 18.05 11.58 -8.05
CA SER A 266 18.00 12.71 -8.98
C SER A 266 19.20 13.63 -8.77
N ALA A 267 19.76 14.13 -9.87
CA ALA A 267 20.80 15.17 -9.80
C ALA A 267 20.23 16.47 -9.21
N PRO A 268 21.05 17.33 -8.58
CA PRO A 268 20.59 18.62 -8.06
C PRO A 268 19.94 19.53 -9.11
N ASP A 269 20.33 19.38 -10.37
CA ASP A 269 19.83 20.11 -11.55
C ASP A 269 18.84 19.29 -12.39
N ALA A 270 18.29 18.20 -11.84
CA ALA A 270 17.34 17.35 -12.55
C ALA A 270 16.05 18.12 -12.91
N GLU A 271 15.58 17.91 -14.15
CA GLU A 271 14.36 18.51 -14.67
C GLU A 271 13.21 17.50 -14.68
N PHE A 272 12.07 17.86 -14.08
CA PHE A 272 10.88 17.02 -14.07
C PHE A 272 9.84 17.49 -15.12
N ASP A 273 9.02 16.57 -15.65
CA ASP A 273 7.89 16.97 -16.52
C ASP A 273 6.87 17.84 -15.76
N ARG A 274 6.70 17.57 -14.47
CA ARG A 274 5.79 18.29 -13.59
C ARG A 274 6.37 18.38 -12.20
N GLU A 275 6.15 19.52 -11.55
CA GLU A 275 6.55 19.73 -10.16
C GLU A 275 5.39 20.33 -9.37
N VAL A 276 5.23 19.85 -8.13
CA VAL A 276 4.25 20.38 -7.19
C VAL A 276 4.90 20.45 -5.82
N VAL A 277 4.66 21.56 -5.11
CA VAL A 277 5.01 21.71 -3.70
C VAL A 277 3.76 21.44 -2.87
N VAL A 278 3.88 20.61 -1.85
CA VAL A 278 2.83 20.31 -0.88
C VAL A 278 3.31 20.76 0.50
N ASP A 279 2.69 21.81 1.01
CA ASP A 279 2.92 22.32 2.36
C ASP A 279 2.19 21.44 3.38
N VAL A 280 2.94 20.90 4.33
CA VAL A 280 2.46 20.09 5.45
C VAL A 280 2.77 20.73 6.80
N ASP A 281 3.11 22.03 6.84
CA ASP A 281 3.34 22.74 8.09
C ASP A 281 2.07 22.75 8.96
N GLY A 282 2.21 22.25 10.19
CA GLY A 282 1.08 22.07 11.10
C GLY A 282 0.04 21.05 10.63
N LEU A 283 0.32 20.22 9.61
CA LEU A 283 -0.58 19.15 9.18
C LEU A 283 -0.91 18.25 10.37
N ARG A 284 -2.19 18.03 10.62
CA ARG A 284 -2.70 17.15 11.68
C ARG A 284 -3.13 15.80 11.08
N ALA A 285 -3.49 14.86 11.95
CA ALA A 285 -4.11 13.61 11.53
C ALA A 285 -5.31 13.86 10.59
N MET A 286 -5.38 13.12 9.49
CA MET A 286 -6.31 13.29 8.39
C MET A 286 -7.30 12.13 8.35
N VAL A 287 -8.50 12.42 7.84
CA VAL A 287 -9.53 11.41 7.56
C VAL A 287 -10.26 11.73 6.27
N THR A 288 -10.60 10.69 5.50
CA THR A 288 -11.47 10.89 4.34
C THR A 288 -12.92 11.04 4.78
N TRP A 289 -13.59 12.11 4.37
CA TRP A 289 -15.03 12.31 4.60
C TRP A 289 -15.89 11.72 3.47
N GLY A 290 -15.31 11.55 2.28
CA GLY A 290 -16.03 11.12 1.08
C GLY A 290 -15.71 9.68 0.63
N ILE A 291 -15.76 9.46 -0.68
CA ILE A 291 -15.65 8.14 -1.34
C ILE A 291 -14.36 7.97 -2.16
N ASN A 292 -13.39 8.87 -1.98
CA ASN A 292 -12.05 8.71 -2.50
C ASN A 292 -11.01 9.36 -1.57
N PRO A 293 -9.71 9.03 -1.70
CA PRO A 293 -8.67 9.54 -0.82
C PRO A 293 -8.40 11.05 -0.93
N GLY A 294 -8.77 11.71 -2.03
CA GLY A 294 -8.66 13.16 -2.19
C GLY A 294 -9.72 13.94 -1.40
N GLN A 295 -10.82 13.29 -1.02
CA GLN A 295 -11.87 13.85 -0.18
C GLN A 295 -11.52 13.69 1.31
N ALA A 296 -10.45 14.37 1.73
CA ALA A 296 -9.91 14.32 3.09
C ALA A 296 -9.83 15.69 3.77
N VAL A 297 -9.92 15.68 5.10
CA VAL A 297 -9.77 16.85 6.00
C VAL A 297 -9.12 16.40 7.31
N PRO A 298 -8.63 17.34 8.15
CA PRO A 298 -8.18 16.99 9.50
C PRO A 298 -9.27 16.26 10.31
N VAL A 299 -8.87 15.34 11.19
CA VAL A 299 -9.78 14.48 11.95
C VAL A 299 -10.73 15.25 12.88
N ASP A 300 -10.28 16.40 13.39
CA ASP A 300 -11.07 17.33 14.20
C ASP A 300 -11.84 18.37 13.36
N GLY A 301 -11.84 18.20 12.04
CA GLY A 301 -12.48 19.07 11.08
C GLY A 301 -13.98 18.80 10.90
N ARG A 302 -14.53 19.45 9.89
CA ARG A 302 -15.93 19.33 9.48
C ARG A 302 -16.04 18.83 8.05
N VAL A 303 -17.14 18.15 7.76
CA VAL A 303 -17.50 17.74 6.40
C VAL A 303 -17.65 19.00 5.51
N PRO A 304 -16.89 19.13 4.41
CA PRO A 304 -17.01 20.28 3.52
C PRO A 304 -18.40 20.42 2.90
N ASP A 305 -18.81 21.65 2.58
CA ASP A 305 -20.04 21.92 1.84
C ASP A 305 -19.76 21.88 0.33
N PRO A 306 -20.33 20.93 -0.44
CA PRO A 306 -20.15 20.86 -1.89
C PRO A 306 -20.55 22.16 -2.61
N GLU A 307 -21.53 22.91 -2.09
CA GLU A 307 -21.99 24.15 -2.74
C GLU A 307 -20.93 25.27 -2.72
N THR A 308 -19.95 25.16 -1.84
CA THR A 308 -18.80 26.08 -1.77
C THR A 308 -17.68 25.75 -2.75
N MET A 309 -17.75 24.59 -3.41
CA MET A 309 -16.74 24.15 -4.38
C MET A 309 -16.90 24.92 -5.69
N ALA A 310 -15.80 25.51 -6.17
CA ALA A 310 -15.79 26.32 -7.38
C ALA A 310 -16.04 25.48 -8.65
N ASP A 311 -15.40 24.31 -8.74
CA ASP A 311 -15.51 23.41 -9.89
C ASP A 311 -16.83 22.61 -9.86
N PRO A 312 -17.65 22.66 -10.93
CA PRO A 312 -18.90 21.92 -11.01
C PRO A 312 -18.75 20.40 -10.90
N VAL A 313 -17.66 19.82 -11.42
CA VAL A 313 -17.41 18.37 -11.34
C VAL A 313 -17.14 17.96 -9.90
N SER A 314 -16.29 18.71 -9.21
CA SER A 314 -15.98 18.53 -7.78
C SER A 314 -17.21 18.72 -6.90
N ARG A 315 -18.07 19.70 -7.21
CA ARG A 315 -19.35 19.91 -6.51
C ARG A 315 -20.26 18.70 -6.62
N GLU A 316 -20.45 18.17 -7.83
CA GLU A 316 -21.31 17.00 -8.04
C GLU A 316 -20.72 15.74 -7.39
N ALA A 317 -19.40 15.54 -7.52
CA ALA A 317 -18.71 14.46 -6.83
C ALA A 317 -18.83 14.58 -5.30
N GLY A 318 -18.82 15.79 -4.75
CA GLY A 318 -19.06 16.08 -3.34
C GLY A 318 -20.48 15.70 -2.90
N ARG A 319 -21.51 16.09 -3.66
CA ARG A 319 -22.91 15.71 -3.36
C ARG A 319 -23.11 14.21 -3.34
N ARG A 320 -22.62 13.50 -4.35
CA ARG A 320 -22.66 12.03 -4.41
C ARG A 320 -21.93 11.39 -3.23
N ALA A 321 -20.76 11.92 -2.87
CA ALA A 321 -20.01 11.42 -1.72
C ALA A 321 -20.80 11.58 -0.41
N LEU A 322 -21.43 12.74 -0.19
CA LEU A 322 -22.25 12.96 1.01
C LEU A 322 -23.48 12.04 1.06
N ASP A 323 -24.16 11.85 -0.07
CA ASP A 323 -25.32 10.94 -0.16
C ASP A 323 -24.93 9.50 0.18
N TYR A 324 -23.89 8.97 -0.47
CA TYR A 324 -23.40 7.62 -0.21
C TYR A 324 -22.95 7.44 1.25
N MET A 325 -22.16 8.38 1.75
CA MET A 325 -21.65 8.37 3.12
C MET A 325 -22.73 8.70 4.15
N GLY A 326 -23.92 9.16 3.74
CA GLY A 326 -24.98 9.59 4.65
C GLY A 326 -24.54 10.73 5.58
N LEU A 327 -23.72 11.65 5.07
CA LEU A 327 -23.18 12.79 5.82
C LEU A 327 -23.85 14.09 5.42
N ARG A 328 -23.76 15.08 6.30
CA ARG A 328 -24.27 16.45 6.04
C ARG A 328 -23.12 17.44 5.97
N ALA A 329 -23.22 18.43 5.08
CA ALA A 329 -22.31 19.56 5.04
C ALA A 329 -22.21 20.24 6.42
N GLY A 330 -21.00 20.58 6.86
CA GLY A 330 -20.72 21.22 8.14
C GLY A 330 -20.79 20.30 9.37
N GLN A 331 -21.21 19.04 9.23
CA GLN A 331 -21.20 18.05 10.32
C GLN A 331 -19.77 17.89 10.87
N SER A 332 -19.63 17.82 12.20
CA SER A 332 -18.34 17.50 12.81
C SER A 332 -18.00 16.04 12.53
N LEU A 333 -16.75 15.75 12.19
CA LEU A 333 -16.31 14.37 12.01
C LEU A 333 -16.40 13.57 13.32
N ALA A 334 -16.19 14.23 14.45
CA ALA A 334 -16.36 13.64 15.77
C ALA A 334 -17.83 13.21 16.06
N ASP A 335 -18.82 13.71 15.32
CA ASP A 335 -20.22 13.29 15.50
C ASP A 335 -20.55 11.99 14.73
N ILE A 336 -19.60 11.43 13.97
CA ILE A 336 -19.82 10.25 13.13
C ILE A 336 -19.58 8.98 13.96
N PRO A 337 -20.63 8.18 14.26
CA PRO A 337 -20.47 6.95 15.01
C PRO A 337 -19.80 5.88 14.14
N ILE A 338 -18.76 5.25 14.66
CA ILE A 338 -18.03 4.17 13.97
C ILE A 338 -18.45 2.82 14.55
N ARG A 339 -18.68 1.84 13.68
CA ARG A 339 -19.09 0.47 14.06
C ARG A 339 -18.04 -0.57 13.73
N THR A 340 -17.12 -0.26 12.83
CA THR A 340 -16.05 -1.17 12.44
C THR A 340 -14.73 -0.42 12.34
N VAL A 341 -13.69 -0.94 12.98
CA VAL A 341 -12.33 -0.41 12.83
C VAL A 341 -11.42 -1.49 12.26
N PHE A 342 -10.59 -1.12 11.29
CA PHE A 342 -9.64 -2.02 10.65
C PHE A 342 -8.21 -1.45 10.62
N ILE A 343 -7.31 -2.11 11.34
CA ILE A 343 -5.86 -1.85 11.33
C ILE A 343 -5.17 -3.00 10.58
N GLY A 344 -4.48 -2.71 9.48
CA GLY A 344 -3.83 -3.71 8.63
C GLY A 344 -3.70 -3.29 7.17
N SER A 345 -3.69 -4.27 6.26
CA SER A 345 -3.49 -4.15 4.79
C SER A 345 -2.04 -3.94 4.34
N CYS A 346 -1.82 -3.88 3.01
CA CYS A 346 -0.52 -3.51 2.44
C CYS A 346 -0.13 -2.07 2.76
N THR A 347 -1.07 -1.21 3.10
CA THR A 347 -0.80 0.21 3.40
C THR A 347 -0.27 0.38 4.80
N ASN A 348 -0.85 -0.29 5.81
CA ASN A 348 -0.55 -0.03 7.22
C ASN A 348 -0.69 -1.29 8.11
N GLY A 349 -0.11 -2.40 7.67
CA GLY A 349 -0.09 -3.67 8.40
C GLY A 349 1.31 -4.10 8.86
N ARG A 350 2.29 -3.20 8.88
CA ARG A 350 3.69 -3.50 9.20
C ARG A 350 4.01 -3.26 10.68
N MET A 351 5.24 -3.50 11.10
CA MET A 351 5.58 -3.50 12.54
C MET A 351 5.50 -2.11 13.17
N ASP A 352 5.91 -1.06 12.46
CA ASP A 352 5.81 0.32 12.95
C ASP A 352 4.34 0.72 13.13
N ASP A 353 3.47 0.34 12.19
CA ASP A 353 2.03 0.60 12.25
C ASP A 353 1.40 -0.08 13.49
N LEU A 354 1.73 -1.36 13.72
CA LEU A 354 1.19 -2.14 14.84
C LEU A 354 1.67 -1.60 16.19
N ARG A 355 2.94 -1.21 16.31
CA ARG A 355 3.49 -0.61 17.53
C ARG A 355 2.85 0.75 17.81
N ALA A 356 2.69 1.58 16.79
CA ALA A 356 2.07 2.89 16.93
C ALA A 356 0.61 2.79 17.39
N ALA A 357 -0.16 1.90 16.77
CA ALA A 357 -1.52 1.61 17.21
C ALA A 357 -1.57 1.03 18.64
N ALA A 358 -0.70 0.07 18.96
CA ALA A 358 -0.66 -0.56 20.29
C ALA A 358 -0.38 0.46 21.41
N LYS A 359 0.49 1.45 21.16
CA LYS A 359 0.78 2.53 22.11
C LYS A 359 -0.47 3.36 22.45
N VAL A 360 -1.37 3.57 21.49
CA VAL A 360 -2.66 4.26 21.72
C VAL A 360 -3.64 3.34 22.47
N VAL A 361 -3.60 2.04 22.19
CA VAL A 361 -4.53 1.04 22.76
C VAL A 361 -4.21 0.66 24.20
N GLU A 362 -2.94 0.72 24.60
CA GLU A 362 -2.47 0.27 25.91
C GLU A 362 -3.28 0.87 27.07
N GLY A 363 -3.77 0.02 27.98
CA GLY A 363 -4.56 0.42 29.14
C GLY A 363 -6.04 0.75 28.87
N HIS A 364 -6.49 0.74 27.60
CA HIS A 364 -7.84 1.14 27.22
C HIS A 364 -8.69 -0.05 26.73
N LYS A 365 -10.00 0.18 26.53
CA LYS A 365 -10.94 -0.80 25.99
C LYS A 365 -11.66 -0.25 24.76
N VAL A 366 -11.87 -1.11 23.77
CA VAL A 366 -12.70 -0.85 22.60
C VAL A 366 -14.12 -0.51 23.05
N ALA A 367 -14.73 0.50 22.43
CA ALA A 367 -16.10 0.89 22.73
C ALA A 367 -17.08 -0.27 22.44
N ALA A 368 -18.10 -0.43 23.30
CA ALA A 368 -18.96 -1.61 23.32
C ALA A 368 -19.66 -1.93 21.99
N GLU A 369 -19.93 -0.92 21.16
CA GLU A 369 -20.63 -1.08 19.88
C GLU A 369 -19.70 -1.16 18.66
N VAL A 370 -18.38 -1.21 18.88
CA VAL A 370 -17.36 -1.25 17.84
C VAL A 370 -16.82 -2.67 17.69
N THR A 371 -16.81 -3.17 16.45
CA THR A 371 -15.99 -4.33 16.07
C THR A 371 -14.64 -3.85 15.57
N ALA A 372 -13.57 -4.10 16.32
CA ALA A 372 -12.22 -3.64 15.97
C ALA A 372 -11.32 -4.82 15.59
N LEU A 373 -10.66 -4.73 14.44
CA LEU A 373 -9.82 -5.77 13.86
C LEU A 373 -8.38 -5.28 13.73
N VAL A 374 -7.43 -6.16 14.05
CA VAL A 374 -6.01 -5.97 13.71
C VAL A 374 -5.50 -7.16 12.90
N VAL A 375 -4.98 -6.88 11.71
CA VAL A 375 -4.50 -7.88 10.75
C VAL A 375 -3.06 -7.55 10.37
N PRO A 376 -2.08 -8.32 10.87
CA PRO A 376 -0.68 -8.19 10.45
C PRO A 376 -0.52 -8.44 8.95
N GLY A 377 0.40 -7.73 8.30
CA GLY A 377 0.64 -7.85 6.86
C GLY A 377 1.33 -9.16 6.43
N SER A 378 1.97 -9.88 7.35
CA SER A 378 2.63 -11.15 7.07
C SER A 378 2.75 -12.04 8.32
N GLU A 379 3.04 -13.33 8.13
CA GLU A 379 3.28 -14.27 9.24
C GLU A 379 4.52 -13.89 10.05
N ARG A 380 5.55 -13.30 9.41
CA ARG A 380 6.74 -12.79 10.10
C ARG A 380 6.39 -11.63 11.03
N ILE A 381 5.58 -10.67 10.56
CA ILE A 381 5.09 -9.54 11.38
C ILE A 381 4.28 -10.07 12.53
N LYS A 382 3.34 -10.97 12.26
CA LYS A 382 2.47 -11.54 13.30
C LYS A 382 3.30 -12.16 14.42
N ARG A 383 4.27 -13.02 14.08
CA ARG A 383 5.16 -13.65 15.06
C ARG A 383 6.02 -12.65 15.82
N GLN A 384 6.52 -11.62 15.14
CA GLN A 384 7.29 -10.57 15.79
C GLN A 384 6.42 -9.76 16.76
N ALA A 385 5.23 -9.34 16.35
CA ALA A 385 4.28 -8.63 17.19
C ALA A 385 3.84 -9.46 18.41
N GLU A 386 3.63 -10.76 18.24
CA GLU A 386 3.34 -11.70 19.34
C GLU A 386 4.53 -11.85 20.30
N ALA A 387 5.76 -11.90 19.77
CA ALA A 387 6.96 -11.94 20.61
C ALA A 387 7.16 -10.63 21.39
N GLU A 388 6.76 -9.49 20.83
CA GLU A 388 6.74 -8.18 21.50
C GLU A 388 5.52 -8.00 22.44
N GLY A 389 4.56 -8.93 22.42
CA GLY A 389 3.35 -8.90 23.25
C GLY A 389 2.26 -7.94 22.77
N LEU A 390 2.35 -7.42 21.55
CA LEU A 390 1.37 -6.49 20.98
C LEU A 390 0.00 -7.16 20.78
N ASP A 391 -0.01 -8.46 20.48
CA ASP A 391 -1.23 -9.27 20.39
C ASP A 391 -2.04 -9.23 21.70
N ARG A 392 -1.37 -9.26 22.85
CA ARG A 392 -2.00 -9.15 24.17
C ARG A 392 -2.56 -7.76 24.40
N VAL A 393 -1.81 -6.70 24.09
CA VAL A 393 -2.30 -5.31 24.18
C VAL A 393 -3.62 -5.15 23.40
N PHE A 394 -3.67 -5.63 22.15
CA PHE A 394 -4.87 -5.56 21.33
C PHE A 394 -6.02 -6.43 21.86
N THR A 395 -5.75 -7.69 22.18
CA THR A 395 -6.81 -8.62 22.64
C THR A 395 -7.36 -8.24 24.01
N GLU A 396 -6.52 -7.78 24.92
CA GLU A 396 -6.95 -7.25 26.22
C GLU A 396 -7.86 -6.04 26.03
N ALA A 397 -7.54 -5.14 25.11
CA ALA A 397 -8.41 -4.00 24.79
C ALA A 397 -9.73 -4.40 24.12
N GLY A 398 -9.83 -5.62 23.57
CA GLY A 398 -11.04 -6.12 22.90
C GLY A 398 -10.97 -6.09 21.37
N PHE A 399 -9.80 -5.85 20.78
CA PHE A 399 -9.60 -6.05 19.35
C PHE A 399 -9.56 -7.53 19.00
N GLU A 400 -10.06 -7.87 17.82
CA GLU A 400 -9.82 -9.15 17.20
C GLU A 400 -8.39 -9.19 16.62
N TRP A 401 -7.49 -9.93 17.27
CA TRP A 401 -6.16 -10.23 16.71
C TRP A 401 -6.25 -11.36 15.68
N ARG A 402 -6.00 -11.04 14.40
CA ARG A 402 -6.27 -11.96 13.30
C ARG A 402 -5.01 -12.52 12.63
N ASN A 403 -5.21 -13.42 11.67
CA ASN A 403 -4.17 -13.99 10.82
C ASN A 403 -3.86 -13.09 9.61
N PRO A 404 -2.65 -13.15 9.05
CA PRO A 404 -2.24 -12.30 7.94
C PRO A 404 -3.05 -12.54 6.66
N GLY A 405 -3.37 -11.46 5.96
CA GLY A 405 -4.05 -11.47 4.66
C GLY A 405 -4.56 -10.08 4.28
N CYS A 406 -4.96 -9.89 3.02
CA CYS A 406 -5.42 -8.60 2.51
C CYS A 406 -6.68 -8.07 3.25
N SER A 407 -7.53 -8.98 3.76
CA SER A 407 -8.67 -8.66 4.63
C SER A 407 -9.63 -7.64 4.03
N MET A 408 -10.15 -6.72 4.85
CA MET A 408 -11.08 -5.66 4.48
C MET A 408 -10.52 -4.68 3.45
N CYS A 409 -9.22 -4.75 3.11
CA CYS A 409 -8.67 -3.95 2.02
C CYS A 409 -9.38 -4.22 0.69
N ILE A 410 -9.78 -5.47 0.42
CA ILE A 410 -10.57 -5.87 -0.77
C ILE A 410 -11.81 -6.71 -0.43
N ALA A 411 -11.92 -7.21 0.81
CA ALA A 411 -13.10 -7.90 1.34
C ALA A 411 -13.55 -9.18 0.58
N VAL A 412 -12.65 -9.76 -0.22
CA VAL A 412 -12.91 -11.03 -0.95
C VAL A 412 -12.80 -12.25 -0.05
N ASN A 413 -12.05 -12.14 1.04
CA ASN A 413 -11.86 -13.21 2.03
C ASN A 413 -12.98 -13.33 3.07
N GLY A 414 -14.06 -12.55 2.91
CA GLY A 414 -15.22 -12.52 3.81
C GLY A 414 -15.20 -11.41 4.87
N ASP A 415 -14.09 -10.69 5.02
CA ASP A 415 -14.01 -9.55 5.96
C ASP A 415 -14.71 -8.33 5.37
N ARG A 416 -16.00 -8.14 5.72
CA ARG A 416 -16.85 -7.09 5.18
C ARG A 416 -17.39 -6.15 6.26
N VAL A 417 -17.52 -4.87 5.91
CA VAL A 417 -18.28 -3.90 6.69
C VAL A 417 -19.77 -4.11 6.41
N PRO A 418 -20.64 -4.13 7.45
CA PRO A 418 -22.08 -4.17 7.26
C PRO A 418 -22.62 -2.99 6.43
N ALA A 419 -23.67 -3.21 5.66
CA ALA A 419 -24.29 -2.15 4.86
C ALA A 419 -24.82 -1.01 5.75
N GLY A 420 -24.57 0.24 5.33
CA GLY A 420 -25.04 1.45 6.02
C GLY A 420 -24.26 1.84 7.27
N THR A 421 -23.23 1.07 7.65
CA THR A 421 -22.38 1.41 8.81
C THR A 421 -21.11 2.11 8.38
N HIS A 422 -20.60 2.95 9.28
CA HIS A 422 -19.33 3.64 9.09
C HIS A 422 -18.17 2.80 9.62
N SER A 423 -17.11 2.71 8.83
CA SER A 423 -15.84 2.11 9.22
C SER A 423 -14.70 3.13 9.23
N ALA A 424 -13.76 2.98 10.17
CA ALA A 424 -12.45 3.62 10.09
C ALA A 424 -11.42 2.57 9.69
N SER A 425 -10.72 2.80 8.59
CA SER A 425 -9.86 1.82 7.95
C SER A 425 -8.49 2.41 7.66
N THR A 426 -7.46 1.64 7.98
CA THR A 426 -6.07 1.95 7.64
C THR A 426 -5.69 1.53 6.21
N SER A 427 -6.65 1.06 5.40
CA SER A 427 -6.43 0.75 3.97
C SER A 427 -6.24 2.02 3.12
N ASN A 428 -6.08 1.83 1.81
CA ASN A 428 -5.82 2.90 0.83
C ASN A 428 -7.04 3.29 -0.02
N ARG A 429 -8.13 2.52 0.00
CA ARG A 429 -9.29 2.72 -0.89
C ARG A 429 -10.61 2.68 -0.14
N ASN A 430 -11.44 3.68 -0.40
CA ASN A 430 -12.78 3.84 0.17
C ASN A 430 -13.88 4.12 -0.88
N PHE A 431 -13.64 3.75 -2.15
CA PHE A 431 -14.69 3.85 -3.15
C PHE A 431 -15.87 2.93 -2.81
N GLU A 432 -17.03 3.27 -3.38
CA GLU A 432 -18.30 2.62 -3.08
C GLU A 432 -18.24 1.09 -3.24
N GLY A 433 -18.69 0.36 -2.23
CA GLY A 433 -18.68 -1.10 -2.23
C GLY A 433 -17.33 -1.78 -1.93
N ARG A 434 -16.23 -1.03 -1.78
CA ARG A 434 -14.88 -1.59 -1.64
C ARG A 434 -14.73 -2.57 -0.48
N GLN A 435 -15.25 -2.21 0.70
CA GLN A 435 -15.20 -3.06 1.91
C GLN A 435 -16.49 -3.85 2.13
N GLY A 436 -17.36 -3.92 1.12
CA GLY A 436 -18.69 -4.52 1.22
C GLY A 436 -19.78 -3.60 0.64
N PRO A 437 -20.87 -4.14 0.10
CA PRO A 437 -21.98 -3.33 -0.42
C PRO A 437 -22.56 -2.40 0.63
N GLY A 438 -22.62 -1.09 0.32
CA GLY A 438 -23.16 -0.06 1.22
C GLY A 438 -22.26 0.29 2.41
N ALA A 439 -21.03 -0.20 2.47
CA ALA A 439 -20.05 0.17 3.48
C ALA A 439 -19.62 1.64 3.35
N ARG A 440 -19.58 2.39 4.45
CA ARG A 440 -19.16 3.80 4.46
C ARG A 440 -17.78 3.91 5.11
N THR A 441 -16.74 3.90 4.29
CA THR A 441 -15.36 3.78 4.77
C THR A 441 -14.64 5.12 4.86
N HIS A 442 -14.05 5.38 6.01
CA HIS A 442 -13.15 6.49 6.28
C HIS A 442 -11.70 5.97 6.34
N LEU A 443 -10.82 6.49 5.49
CA LEU A 443 -9.39 6.17 5.53
C LEU A 443 -8.70 7.03 6.58
N VAL A 444 -7.91 6.38 7.43
CA VAL A 444 -7.23 6.99 8.57
C VAL A 444 -5.84 6.35 8.78
N SER A 445 -5.00 6.97 9.62
CA SER A 445 -3.75 6.38 10.13
C SER A 445 -4.01 5.29 11.19
N PRO A 446 -3.04 4.40 11.49
CA PRO A 446 -3.16 3.40 12.55
C PRO A 446 -3.52 3.96 13.92
N GLU A 447 -2.92 5.07 14.31
CA GLU A 447 -3.12 5.75 15.58
C GLU A 447 -4.53 6.35 15.66
N THR A 448 -5.00 6.97 14.57
CA THR A 448 -6.37 7.49 14.45
C THR A 448 -7.40 6.36 14.47
N ALA A 449 -7.12 5.23 13.80
CA ALA A 449 -7.97 4.05 13.85
C ALA A 449 -8.06 3.48 15.26
N ALA A 450 -6.93 3.37 15.97
CA ALA A 450 -6.88 2.93 17.35
C ALA A 450 -7.73 3.83 18.26
N ALA A 451 -7.52 5.15 18.24
CA ALA A 451 -8.31 6.10 19.02
C ALA A 451 -9.81 6.03 18.70
N THR A 452 -10.13 5.91 17.42
CA THR A 452 -11.51 5.73 16.94
C THR A 452 -12.15 4.46 17.48
N ALA A 453 -11.41 3.35 17.59
CA ALA A 453 -11.93 2.11 18.16
C ALA A 453 -12.26 2.22 19.65
N LEU A 454 -11.45 2.97 20.39
CA LEU A 454 -11.64 3.19 21.83
C LEU A 454 -12.83 4.13 22.10
N LEU A 455 -13.05 5.14 21.25
CA LEU A 455 -14.07 6.17 21.45
C LEU A 455 -15.40 5.89 20.74
N GLY A 456 -15.44 4.99 19.75
CA GLY A 456 -16.66 4.68 18.98
C GLY A 456 -17.10 5.77 18.01
N ARG A 457 -16.24 6.74 17.74
CA ARG A 457 -16.41 7.85 16.79
C ARG A 457 -15.07 8.23 16.19
N LEU A 458 -15.06 8.94 15.06
CA LEU A 458 -13.81 9.46 14.51
C LEU A 458 -13.12 10.36 15.54
N ALA A 459 -11.84 10.08 15.80
CA ALA A 459 -11.05 10.74 16.82
C ALA A 459 -9.55 10.65 16.52
N GLY A 460 -8.81 11.69 16.90
CA GLY A 460 -7.35 11.71 16.85
C GLY A 460 -6.73 10.99 18.05
N SER A 461 -5.45 10.60 17.94
CA SER A 461 -4.77 9.91 19.04
C SER A 461 -4.48 10.80 20.24
N ALA A 462 -4.35 12.12 20.10
CA ALA A 462 -4.19 13.02 21.25
C ALA A 462 -5.43 13.10 22.16
N GLU A 463 -6.58 12.56 21.74
CA GLU A 463 -7.76 12.45 22.60
C GLU A 463 -7.68 11.28 23.60
N ILE A 464 -6.72 10.38 23.44
CA ILE A 464 -6.48 9.25 24.33
C ILE A 464 -5.29 9.61 25.24
N SER A 465 -5.61 10.01 26.48
CA SER A 465 -4.65 10.46 27.49
C SER A 465 -4.26 9.38 28.48
#